data_AF-A0A8I0H773-F1
#
_entry.id   AF-A0A8I0H773-F1
#
_cell.length_a   1.000
_cell.length_b   1.000
_cell.length_c   1.000
_cell.angle_alpha   90.00
_cell.angle_beta   90.00
_cell.angle_gamma   90.00
#
_symmetry.space_group_name_H-M   'P 1'
#
loop_
_entity.id
_entity.type
_entity.pdbx_description
1 polymer ?
#
loop_
_entity_poly.entity_id
_entity_poly.type
_entity_poly.pdbx_seq_one_letter_code
_entity_poly.pdbx_strand_id
1 'polypeptide(L)'
;LRDIEKNYQEQVDIERENWRKSLSQNRGTVTADDIAKVVAGWTGIPVTRLTEDESMRLLKLEEKLHQRVVGQDDAVTAVAKAIRRSRVGL
;
A
#
# COMPACT_ATOMS: atom_id res chain seq x y z
N LEU A 1 -57.54 1.75 -1.73
CA LEU A 1 -56.67 0.55 -1.67
C LEU A 1 -55.64 0.57 -2.80
N ARG A 2 -56.04 0.67 -4.08
CA ARG A 2 -55.13 0.77 -5.23
C ARG A 2 -54.17 1.98 -5.20
N ASP A 3 -54.64 3.15 -4.76
CA ASP A 3 -53.81 4.37 -4.74
C ASP A 3 -52.76 4.35 -3.62
N ILE A 4 -53.03 3.62 -2.54
CA ILE A 4 -52.11 3.45 -1.41
C ILE A 4 -50.97 2.52 -1.82
N GLU A 5 -51.31 1.39 -2.45
CA GLU A 5 -50.34 0.41 -2.97
C GLU A 5 -49.40 1.04 -4.01
N LYS A 6 -49.95 1.86 -4.91
CA LYS A 6 -49.18 2.61 -5.89
C LYS A 6 -48.19 3.59 -5.24
N ASN A 7 -48.61 4.30 -4.21
CA ASN A 7 -47.75 5.25 -3.49
C ASN A 7 -46.64 4.55 -2.67
N TYR A 8 -46.89 3.35 -2.16
CA TYR A 8 -45.86 2.53 -1.50
C TYR A 8 -44.85 1.96 -2.51
N GLN A 9 -45.30 1.54 -3.69
CA GLN A 9 -44.40 1.10 -4.76
C GLN A 9 -43.51 2.24 -5.26
N GLU A 10 -44.08 3.43 -5.43
CA GLU A 10 -43.36 4.63 -5.87
C GLU A 10 -42.30 5.04 -4.84
N GLN A 11 -42.59 4.96 -3.53
CA GLN A 11 -41.60 5.19 -2.47
C GLN A 11 -40.45 4.16 -2.48
N VAL A 12 -40.77 2.87 -2.64
CA VAL A 12 -39.76 1.81 -2.71
C VAL A 12 -38.84 2.00 -3.92
N ASP A 13 -39.40 2.40 -5.06
CA ASP A 13 -38.62 2.66 -6.27
C ASP A 13 -37.72 3.89 -6.12
N ILE A 14 -38.20 4.96 -5.48
CA ILE A 14 -37.39 6.15 -5.17
C ILE A 14 -36.24 5.79 -4.21
N GLU A 15 -36.50 5.04 -3.15
CA GLU A 15 -35.46 4.59 -2.21
C GLU A 15 -34.44 3.68 -2.89
N ARG A 16 -34.89 2.77 -3.75
CA ARG A 16 -34.02 1.87 -4.51
C ARG A 16 -33.15 2.66 -5.51
N GLU A 17 -33.70 3.65 -6.18
CA GLU A 17 -32.94 4.49 -7.10
C GLU A 17 -31.92 5.36 -6.36
N ASN A 18 -32.28 5.90 -5.20
CA ASN A 18 -31.36 6.64 -4.32
C ASN A 18 -30.23 5.75 -3.80
N TRP A 19 -30.53 4.51 -3.39
CA TRP A 19 -29.53 3.53 -2.98
C TRP A 19 -28.61 3.13 -4.13
N ARG A 20 -29.15 2.98 -5.34
CA ARG A 20 -28.34 2.70 -6.54
C ARG A 20 -27.43 3.87 -6.90
N LYS A 21 -27.93 5.11 -6.80
CA LYS A 21 -27.14 6.33 -7.01
C LYS A 21 -26.04 6.48 -5.96
N SER A 22 -26.32 6.18 -4.69
CA SER A 22 -25.31 6.24 -3.62
C SER A 22 -24.25 5.16 -3.76
N LEU A 23 -24.59 3.92 -4.15
CA LEU A 23 -23.60 2.88 -4.47
C LEU A 23 -22.74 3.25 -5.67
N SER A 24 -23.33 3.89 -6.69
CA SER A 24 -22.57 4.37 -7.85
C SER A 24 -21.60 5.48 -7.48
N GLN A 25 -21.98 6.37 -6.57
CA GLN A 25 -21.12 7.45 -6.06
C GLN A 25 -19.97 6.93 -5.20
N ASN A 26 -20.20 5.82 -4.46
CA ASN A 26 -19.21 5.25 -3.54
C ASN A 26 -18.30 4.19 -4.18
N ARG A 27 -18.43 3.93 -5.49
CA ARG A 27 -17.45 3.17 -6.27
C ARG A 27 -16.26 4.05 -6.63
N GLY A 28 -15.59 4.57 -5.62
CA GLY A 28 -14.26 5.14 -5.81
C GLY A 28 -13.32 4.03 -6.28
N THR A 29 -12.64 4.23 -7.39
CA THR A 29 -11.61 3.31 -7.87
C THR A 29 -10.49 3.24 -6.84
N VAL A 30 -10.30 2.06 -6.24
CA VAL A 30 -9.17 1.83 -5.33
C VAL A 30 -7.89 1.86 -6.13
N THR A 31 -7.00 2.78 -5.81
CA THR A 31 -5.69 2.91 -6.45
C THR A 31 -4.63 2.19 -5.62
N ALA A 32 -3.46 1.93 -6.24
CA ALA A 32 -2.32 1.37 -5.52
C ALA A 32 -1.87 2.25 -4.34
N ASP A 33 -2.09 3.57 -4.44
CA ASP A 33 -1.77 4.54 -3.39
C ASP A 33 -2.69 4.38 -2.15
N ASP A 34 -3.96 4.02 -2.37
CA ASP A 34 -4.91 3.78 -1.27
C ASP A 34 -4.53 2.51 -0.48
N ILE A 35 -4.14 1.45 -1.19
CA ILE A 35 -3.64 0.21 -0.56
C ILE A 35 -2.34 0.49 0.20
N ALA A 36 -1.42 1.24 -0.42
CA ALA A 36 -0.16 1.62 0.16
C ALA A 36 -0.32 2.37 1.49
N LYS A 37 -1.26 3.30 1.58
CA LYS A 37 -1.57 4.06 2.81
C LYS A 37 -2.08 3.15 3.94
N VAL A 38 -2.98 2.22 3.62
CA VAL A 38 -3.52 1.29 4.63
C VAL A 38 -2.43 0.36 5.15
N VAL A 39 -1.62 -0.22 4.27
CA VAL A 39 -0.52 -1.12 4.63
C VAL A 39 0.58 -0.39 5.40
N ALA A 40 0.92 0.84 5.01
CA ALA A 40 1.87 1.67 5.74
C ALA A 40 1.36 2.01 7.16
N GLY A 41 0.06 2.26 7.32
CA GLY A 41 -0.55 2.52 8.63
C GLY A 41 -0.46 1.32 9.58
N TRP A 42 -0.61 0.10 9.07
CA TRP A 42 -0.50 -1.12 9.88
C TRP A 42 0.94 -1.54 10.17
N THR A 43 1.85 -1.35 9.21
CA THR A 43 3.24 -1.82 9.32
C THR A 43 4.20 -0.75 9.84
N GLY A 44 3.80 0.52 9.81
CA GLY A 44 4.68 1.66 10.12
C GLY A 44 5.77 1.90 9.06
N ILE A 45 5.74 1.20 7.92
CA ILE A 45 6.74 1.29 6.85
C ILE A 45 6.13 2.13 5.70
N PRO A 46 6.61 3.37 5.46
CA PRO A 46 6.11 4.21 4.37
C PRO A 46 6.38 3.58 3.01
N VAL A 47 5.38 3.56 2.11
CA VAL A 47 5.54 3.03 0.75
C VAL A 47 6.38 3.94 -0.15
N THR A 48 6.39 5.25 0.11
CA THR A 48 7.32 6.21 -0.55
C THR A 48 8.79 5.87 -0.31
N ARG A 49 9.10 5.12 0.76
CA ARG A 49 10.45 4.61 1.08
C ARG A 49 10.86 3.40 0.23
N LEU A 50 9.93 2.79 -0.51
CA LEU A 50 10.20 1.65 -1.39
C LEU A 50 10.63 2.10 -2.79
N THR A 51 10.01 3.15 -3.33
CA THR A 51 10.21 3.59 -4.71
C THR A 51 11.43 4.49 -4.91
N GLU A 52 11.75 5.36 -3.95
CA GLU A 52 13.02 6.08 -3.97
C GLU A 52 14.12 5.25 -3.31
N ASP A 53 14.61 4.38 -4.17
CA ASP A 53 16.01 4.03 -4.28
C ASP A 53 16.49 2.97 -3.28
N GLU A 54 15.81 1.83 -3.29
CA GLU A 54 16.36 0.57 -2.78
C GLU A 54 17.80 0.34 -3.28
N SER A 55 18.10 0.74 -4.53
CA SER A 55 19.45 0.74 -5.09
C SER A 55 20.39 1.69 -4.33
N MET A 56 19.99 2.94 -4.03
CA MET A 56 20.79 3.84 -3.19
C MET A 56 20.94 3.33 -1.74
N ARG A 57 19.91 2.68 -1.18
CA ARG A 57 20.01 2.02 0.13
C ARG A 57 21.01 0.89 0.12
N LEU A 58 21.02 0.09 -0.95
CA LEU A 58 21.99 -1.00 -1.14
C LEU A 58 23.41 -0.47 -1.36
N LEU A 59 23.57 0.66 -2.06
CA LEU A 59 24.85 1.36 -2.20
C LEU A 59 25.41 1.82 -0.85
N LYS A 60 24.54 2.29 0.06
CA LYS A 60 24.91 2.78 1.40
C LYS A 60 24.85 1.71 2.50
N LEU A 61 24.55 0.45 2.17
CA LEU A 61 24.31 -0.60 3.16
C LEU A 61 25.57 -0.94 3.96
N GLU A 62 26.69 -1.09 3.28
CA GLU A 62 27.99 -1.45 3.87
C GLU A 62 28.47 -0.36 4.84
N GLU A 63 28.47 0.89 4.40
CA GLU A 63 28.82 2.06 5.22
C GLU A 63 27.98 2.13 6.51
N LYS A 64 26.67 1.88 6.42
CA LYS A 64 25.78 1.87 7.59
C LYS A 64 26.04 0.71 8.56
N LEU A 65 26.53 -0.42 8.07
CA LEU A 65 26.88 -1.56 8.91
C LEU A 65 28.18 -1.29 9.68
N HIS A 66 29.19 -0.69 9.04
CA HIS A 66 30.43 -0.29 9.72
C HIS A 66 30.21 0.78 10.80
N GLN A 67 29.19 1.64 10.66
CA GLN A 67 28.83 2.59 11.72
C GLN A 67 28.26 1.90 12.98
N ARG A 68 27.77 0.67 12.87
CA ARG A 68 27.11 -0.06 13.97
C ARG A 68 27.91 -1.25 14.49
N VAL A 69 28.84 -1.76 13.70
CA VAL A 69 29.69 -2.90 14.02
C VAL A 69 31.13 -2.43 14.12
N VAL A 70 31.73 -2.60 15.30
CA VAL A 70 33.12 -2.23 15.55
C VAL A 70 34.00 -3.46 15.28
N GLY A 71 34.90 -3.35 14.29
CA GLY A 71 35.70 -4.47 13.79
C GLY A 71 34.93 -5.39 12.84
N GLN A 72 35.55 -6.51 12.41
CA GLN A 72 34.95 -7.50 11.51
C GLN A 72 34.63 -6.99 10.08
N ASP A 73 35.54 -6.20 9.50
CA ASP A 73 35.34 -5.60 8.17
C ASP A 73 35.06 -6.63 7.06
N ASP A 74 35.75 -7.77 7.11
CA ASP A 74 35.54 -8.88 6.17
C ASP A 74 34.14 -9.48 6.26
N ALA A 75 33.59 -9.60 7.47
CA ALA A 75 32.25 -10.14 7.70
C ALA A 75 31.16 -9.18 7.19
N VAL A 76 31.32 -7.89 7.46
CA VAL A 76 30.40 -6.84 6.99
C VAL A 76 30.39 -6.80 5.46
N THR A 77 31.57 -6.82 4.84
CA THR A 77 31.72 -6.84 3.37
C THR A 77 31.06 -8.08 2.76
N ALA A 78 31.29 -9.26 3.34
CA ALA A 78 30.72 -10.51 2.85
C ALA A 78 29.18 -10.50 2.89
N VAL A 79 28.59 -10.01 3.99
CA VAL A 79 27.14 -9.92 4.16
C VAL A 79 26.53 -8.88 3.20
N ALA A 80 27.13 -7.68 3.10
CA ALA A 80 26.65 -6.63 2.19
C ALA A 80 26.68 -7.10 0.72
N LYS A 81 27.74 -7.81 0.32
CA LYS A 81 27.89 -8.41 -1.01
C LYS A 81 26.84 -9.49 -1.28
N ALA A 82 26.56 -10.36 -0.30
CA ALA A 82 25.53 -11.39 -0.42
C ALA A 82 24.12 -10.77 -0.59
N ILE A 83 23.79 -9.74 0.19
CA ILE A 83 22.50 -9.03 0.12
C ILE A 83 22.33 -8.32 -1.23
N ARG A 84 23.35 -7.61 -1.71
CA ARG A 84 23.33 -6.98 -3.05
C ARG A 84 23.11 -8.03 -4.14
N ARG A 85 23.86 -9.13 -4.11
CA ARG A 85 23.79 -10.19 -5.12
C ARG A 85 22.42 -10.89 -5.15
N SER A 86 21.80 -11.09 -3.99
CA SER A 86 20.43 -11.64 -3.88
C SER A 86 19.39 -10.72 -4.53
N ARG A 87 19.56 -9.39 -4.43
CA ARG A 87 18.60 -8.44 -5.00
C ARG A 87 18.70 -8.26 -6.52
N VAL A 88 19.90 -8.30 -7.12
CA VAL A 88 20.07 -8.24 -8.59
C VAL A 88 19.84 -9.57 -9.30
N GLY A 89 19.69 -10.67 -8.56
CA GLY A 89 19.41 -12.01 -9.10
C GLY A 89 17.93 -12.39 -9.19
N LEU A 90 17.03 -11.46 -8.85
CA LEU A 90 15.57 -11.58 -8.95
C LEU A 90 15.05 -10.67 -10.08
#